data_AF-A0A8T5RU33-F1
#
_entry.id   AF-A0A8T5RU33-F1
#
_cell.length_a   1.000
_cell.length_b   1.000
_cell.length_c   1.000
_cell.angle_alpha   90.00
_cell.angle_beta   90.00
_cell.angle_gamma   90.00
#
_symmetry.space_group_name_H-M   'P 1'
#
loop_
_entity.id
_entity.type
_entity.pdbx_description
1 polymer ?
#
loop_
_entity_poly.entity_id
_entity_poly.type
_entity_poly.pdbx_seq_one_letter_code
_entity_poly.pdbx_strand_id
1 'polypeptide(L)'
;MNQLLEATSNLIDQQFKVPGRDIIIGRTPDVSVKISNSGQVIKKFKDLFNSNLQLFIDGEYLQFLTFFKKIKGIDENYINEIYQDLELKFENLRDTEHLSIVVLYAIVLNSLISSIRDLHFAETIREIKKRVKKRKYTNEIQIQNELDKLFMVNDDNVSILYNITYLDTLAESFNYKKVAHICKIQKSKFINRIVSLIISPNN
;
A
#
# COMPACT_ATOMS: atom_id res chain seq x y z
N MET A 1 -9.47 21.11 -10.25
CA MET A 1 -8.13 20.98 -9.65
C MET A 1 -8.17 20.82 -8.12
N ASN A 2 -8.70 21.79 -7.35
CA ASN A 2 -8.69 21.73 -5.88
C ASN A 2 -9.34 20.47 -5.30
N GLN A 3 -10.49 20.05 -5.82
CA GLN A 3 -11.17 18.82 -5.39
C GLN A 3 -10.33 17.54 -5.63
N LEU A 4 -9.49 17.54 -6.66
CA LEU A 4 -8.60 16.40 -6.94
C LEU A 4 -7.42 16.38 -5.97
N LEU A 5 -6.83 17.54 -5.66
CA LEU A 5 -5.78 17.64 -4.63
C LEU A 5 -6.30 17.20 -3.24
N GLU A 6 -7.56 17.52 -2.94
CA GLU A 6 -8.25 17.08 -1.74
C GLU A 6 -8.48 15.56 -1.76
N ALA A 7 -8.94 15.00 -2.89
CA ALA A 7 -9.08 13.55 -3.07
C ALA A 7 -7.75 12.82 -2.85
N THR A 8 -6.64 13.32 -3.41
CA THR A 8 -5.28 12.79 -3.17
C THR A 8 -4.95 12.79 -1.68
N SER A 9 -5.18 13.91 -1.01
CA SER A 9 -4.87 14.05 0.41
C SER A 9 -5.69 13.09 1.25
N ASN A 10 -7.00 13.03 1.02
CA ASN A 10 -7.91 12.16 1.76
C ASN A 10 -7.56 10.68 1.56
N LEU A 11 -7.38 10.22 0.32
CA LEU A 11 -7.15 8.80 0.03
C LEU A 11 -5.77 8.33 0.51
N ILE A 12 -4.73 9.15 0.39
CA ILE A 12 -3.39 8.80 0.86
C ILE A 12 -3.30 8.92 2.38
N ASP A 13 -3.85 9.98 2.99
CA ASP A 13 -3.80 10.13 4.45
C ASP A 13 -4.62 9.06 5.15
N GLN A 14 -5.72 8.58 4.57
CA GLN A 14 -6.46 7.44 5.11
C GLN A 14 -5.59 6.18 5.28
N GLN A 15 -4.52 6.02 4.48
CA GLN A 15 -3.60 4.88 4.62
C GLN A 15 -2.64 5.00 5.81
N PHE A 16 -2.39 6.23 6.30
CA PHE A 16 -1.39 6.50 7.35
C PHE A 16 -1.98 7.15 8.62
N LYS A 17 -3.24 7.61 8.50
CA LYS A 17 -4.29 7.96 9.48
C LYS A 17 -3.91 8.93 10.62
N VAL A 18 -2.76 9.62 10.56
CA VAL A 18 -2.55 10.85 11.35
C VAL A 18 -1.86 11.96 10.55
N PRO A 19 -2.61 12.95 10.03
CA PRO A 19 -2.05 14.10 9.32
C PRO A 19 -1.05 14.87 10.18
N GLY A 20 0.11 15.19 9.61
CA GLY A 20 1.13 16.01 10.26
C GLY A 20 1.87 15.35 11.42
N ARG A 21 1.62 14.05 11.71
CA ARG A 21 2.40 13.29 12.68
C ARG A 21 3.16 12.18 11.99
N ASP A 22 4.40 11.98 12.43
CA ASP A 22 5.26 10.89 12.00
C ASP A 22 4.85 9.57 12.67
N ILE A 23 3.58 9.20 12.55
CA ILE A 23 2.98 8.01 13.18
C ILE A 23 2.27 7.22 12.09
N ILE A 24 2.64 5.94 11.99
CA ILE A 24 1.94 4.98 11.14
C ILE A 24 1.06 4.15 12.05
N ILE A 25 -0.22 4.04 11.70
CA ILE A 25 -1.17 3.27 12.48
C ILE A 25 -1.71 2.10 11.69
N GLY A 26 -2.08 1.04 12.41
CA GLY A 26 -2.84 -0.06 11.86
C GLY A 26 -4.30 0.35 11.62
N ARG A 27 -5.20 -0.63 11.64
CA ARG A 27 -6.63 -0.41 11.48
C ARG A 27 -7.17 0.55 12.53
N THR A 28 -6.81 0.35 13.79
CA THR A 28 -7.13 1.24 14.91
C THR A 28 -5.90 2.04 15.35
N PRO A 29 -6.09 3.22 15.98
CA PRO A 29 -4.98 3.99 16.54
C PRO A 29 -4.22 3.29 17.68
N ASP A 30 -4.83 2.28 18.31
CA ASP A 30 -4.26 1.52 19.43
C ASP A 30 -2.95 0.83 19.04
N VAL A 31 -2.86 0.41 17.78
CA VAL A 31 -1.65 -0.17 17.21
C VAL A 31 -1.01 0.85 16.30
N SER A 32 0.01 1.52 16.83
CA SER A 32 0.72 2.60 16.16
C SER A 32 2.23 2.52 16.36
N VAL A 33 2.97 3.05 15.39
CA VAL A 33 4.42 3.13 15.40
C VAL A 33 4.84 4.51 14.95
N LYS A 34 5.62 5.19 15.80
CA LYS A 34 6.28 6.45 15.42
C LYS A 34 7.46 6.17 14.50
N ILE A 35 7.45 6.73 13.30
CA ILE A 35 8.53 6.65 12.33
C ILE A 35 8.87 8.06 11.87
N SER A 36 9.85 8.67 12.54
CA SER A 36 10.28 10.05 12.28
C SER A 36 10.59 10.29 10.79
N ASN A 37 10.10 11.41 10.25
CA ASN A 37 10.09 11.81 8.84
C ASN A 37 9.20 10.99 7.89
N SER A 38 8.33 10.11 8.39
CA SER A 38 7.35 9.42 7.54
C SER A 38 6.41 10.41 6.83
N GLY A 39 6.06 11.54 7.46
CA GLY A 39 5.24 12.58 6.84
C GLY A 39 5.89 13.19 5.59
N GLN A 40 7.21 13.26 5.52
CA GLN A 40 7.92 13.76 4.33
C GLN A 40 7.85 12.76 3.17
N VAL A 41 7.94 11.46 3.46
CA VAL A 41 7.78 10.39 2.46
C VAL A 41 6.37 10.42 1.89
N ILE A 42 5.36 10.53 2.75
CA ILE A 42 3.94 10.61 2.36
C ILE A 42 3.71 11.87 1.51
N LYS A 43 4.27 13.02 1.90
CA LYS A 43 4.19 14.25 1.09
C LYS A 43 4.80 14.05 -0.30
N LYS A 44 5.98 13.45 -0.41
CA LYS A 44 6.61 13.16 -1.71
C LYS A 44 5.76 12.23 -2.59
N PHE A 45 5.07 11.29 -1.97
CA PHE A 45 4.13 10.44 -2.69
C PHE A 45 2.93 11.23 -3.22
N LYS A 46 2.29 12.08 -2.40
CA LYS A 46 1.21 12.97 -2.82
C LYS A 46 1.64 13.91 -3.96
N ASP A 47 2.85 14.46 -3.86
CA ASP A 47 3.42 15.35 -4.88
C ASP A 47 3.52 14.63 -6.24
N LEU A 48 3.73 13.31 -6.28
CA LEU A 48 3.80 12.52 -7.52
C LEU A 48 2.44 12.48 -8.24
N PHE A 49 1.32 12.44 -7.52
CA PHE A 49 -0.01 12.57 -8.12
C PHE A 49 -0.28 14.01 -8.54
N ASN A 50 -0.03 14.96 -7.63
CA ASN A 50 -0.44 16.35 -7.80
C ASN A 50 0.34 17.06 -8.91
N SER A 51 1.62 16.73 -9.10
CA SER A 51 2.46 17.33 -10.14
C SER A 51 2.08 16.93 -11.57
N ASN A 52 1.37 15.81 -11.72
CA ASN A 52 1.03 15.23 -13.03
C ASN A 52 -0.48 15.26 -13.31
N LEU A 53 -1.25 15.96 -12.46
CA LEU A 53 -2.71 15.96 -12.49
C LEU A 53 -3.30 16.41 -13.84
N GLN A 54 -2.59 17.28 -14.57
CA GLN A 54 -3.03 17.75 -15.86
C GLN A 54 -3.18 16.60 -16.87
N LEU A 55 -2.23 15.65 -16.89
CA LEU A 55 -2.31 14.46 -17.75
C LEU A 55 -3.55 13.62 -17.44
N PHE A 56 -3.94 13.51 -16.17
CA PHE A 56 -5.18 12.84 -15.79
C PHE A 56 -6.41 13.61 -16.32
N ILE A 57 -6.43 14.94 -16.17
CA ILE A 57 -7.54 15.79 -16.64
C ILE A 57 -7.70 15.69 -18.16
N ASP A 58 -6.59 15.61 -18.88
CA ASP A 58 -6.56 15.50 -20.35
C ASP A 58 -6.86 14.07 -20.85
N GLY A 59 -7.12 13.12 -19.94
CA GLY A 59 -7.42 11.73 -20.27
C GLY A 59 -6.19 10.90 -20.66
N GLU A 60 -4.99 11.44 -20.52
CA GLU A 60 -3.72 10.78 -20.81
C GLU A 60 -3.30 9.83 -19.67
N TYR A 61 -4.19 8.91 -19.30
CA TYR A 61 -4.02 8.09 -18.09
C TYR A 61 -2.77 7.21 -18.13
N LEU A 62 -2.42 6.61 -19.27
CA LEU A 62 -1.20 5.82 -19.37
C LEU A 62 0.04 6.67 -19.07
N GLN A 63 0.12 7.87 -19.64
CA GLN A 63 1.22 8.81 -19.38
C GLN A 63 1.25 9.24 -17.92
N PHE A 64 0.10 9.56 -17.34
CA PHE A 64 -0.04 9.85 -15.92
C PHE A 64 0.50 8.70 -15.04
N LEU A 65 0.16 7.45 -15.37
CA LEU A 65 0.62 6.26 -14.65
C LEU A 65 2.13 6.05 -14.77
N THR A 66 2.76 6.40 -15.89
CA THR A 66 4.21 6.18 -16.09
C THR A 66 5.10 6.86 -15.05
N PHE A 67 4.65 7.96 -14.43
CA PHE A 67 5.39 8.64 -13.36
C PHE A 67 5.59 7.76 -12.12
N PHE A 68 4.73 6.76 -11.94
CA PHE A 68 4.80 5.83 -10.81
C PHE A 68 5.82 4.71 -11.00
N LYS A 69 6.47 4.59 -12.17
CA LYS A 69 7.68 3.75 -12.35
C LYS A 69 8.83 4.15 -11.43
N LYS A 70 8.76 5.34 -10.83
CA LYS A 70 9.69 5.77 -9.76
C LYS A 70 9.55 4.94 -8.49
N ILE A 71 8.38 4.33 -8.26
CA ILE A 71 8.17 3.43 -7.13
C ILE A 71 8.85 2.11 -7.44
N LYS A 72 9.68 1.64 -6.50
CA LYS A 72 10.39 0.37 -6.59
C LYS A 72 9.41 -0.75 -6.97
N GLY A 73 9.82 -1.65 -7.86
CA GLY A 73 9.01 -2.80 -8.30
C GLY A 73 7.93 -2.47 -9.32
N ILE A 74 7.58 -1.20 -9.54
CA ILE A 74 6.62 -0.80 -10.57
C ILE A 74 7.37 -0.58 -11.89
N ASP A 75 7.28 -1.56 -12.79
CA ASP A 75 7.85 -1.49 -14.13
C ASP A 75 6.77 -1.20 -15.19
N GLU A 76 7.15 -1.21 -16.46
CA GLU A 76 6.24 -0.95 -17.58
C GLU A 76 5.12 -1.98 -17.68
N ASN A 77 5.37 -3.24 -17.35
CA ASN A 77 4.35 -4.28 -17.36
C ASN A 77 3.30 -4.01 -16.29
N TYR A 78 3.73 -3.68 -15.06
CA TYR A 78 2.81 -3.29 -14.00
C TYR A 78 1.97 -2.06 -14.35
N ILE A 79 2.58 -1.05 -14.99
CA ILE A 79 1.83 0.14 -15.45
C ILE A 79 0.77 -0.26 -16.48
N ASN A 80 1.10 -1.13 -17.43
CA ASN A 80 0.16 -1.59 -18.45
C ASN A 80 -0.98 -2.42 -17.85
N GLU A 81 -0.69 -3.29 -16.88
CA GLU A 81 -1.71 -4.05 -16.15
C GLU A 81 -2.69 -3.13 -15.42
N ILE A 82 -2.18 -2.12 -14.71
CA ILE A 82 -3.03 -1.12 -14.02
C ILE A 82 -3.87 -0.34 -15.03
N TYR A 83 -3.28 0.04 -16.16
CA TYR A 83 -3.99 0.78 -17.21
C TYR A 83 -5.12 -0.05 -17.83
N GLN A 84 -4.88 -1.33 -18.16
CA GLN A 84 -5.90 -2.23 -18.70
C GLN A 84 -7.05 -2.47 -17.71
N ASP A 85 -6.75 -2.68 -16.42
CA ASP A 85 -7.76 -2.79 -15.37
C ASP A 85 -8.60 -1.51 -15.25
N LEU A 86 -7.98 -0.34 -15.40
CA LEU A 86 -8.68 0.94 -15.41
C LEU A 86 -9.57 1.11 -16.65
N GLU A 87 -9.10 0.70 -17.84
CA GLU A 87 -9.93 0.72 -19.06
C GLU A 87 -11.20 -0.11 -18.88
N LEU A 88 -11.09 -1.34 -18.37
CA LEU A 88 -12.24 -2.20 -18.06
C LEU A 88 -13.19 -1.55 -17.04
N LYS A 89 -12.65 -0.93 -15.98
CA LYS A 89 -13.44 -0.20 -14.98
C LYS A 89 -14.16 0.97 -15.61
N PHE A 90 -13.51 1.73 -16.49
CA PHE A 90 -14.13 2.86 -17.18
C PHE A 90 -15.20 2.42 -18.15
N GLU A 91 -15.00 1.33 -18.89
CA GLU A 91 -16.01 0.75 -19.79
C GLU A 91 -17.28 0.37 -19.04
N ASN A 92 -17.17 -0.31 -17.91
CA ASN A 92 -18.30 -0.67 -17.06
C ASN A 92 -19.04 0.56 -16.48
N LEU A 93 -18.38 1.72 -16.46
CA LEU A 93 -18.95 2.97 -15.95
C LEU A 93 -19.47 3.89 -17.07
N ARG A 94 -19.25 3.57 -18.35
CA ARG A 94 -19.69 4.40 -19.49
C ARG A 94 -21.20 4.60 -19.55
N ASP A 95 -21.97 3.65 -19.04
CA ASP A 95 -23.43 3.72 -18.99
C ASP A 95 -23.96 4.54 -17.80
N THR A 96 -23.08 5.05 -16.94
CA THR A 96 -23.44 5.88 -15.79
C THR A 96 -23.49 7.34 -16.22
N GLU A 97 -24.70 7.87 -16.47
CA GLU A 97 -24.88 9.30 -16.72
C GLU A 97 -24.29 10.12 -15.56
N HIS A 98 -23.37 11.03 -15.89
CA HIS A 98 -22.74 12.01 -14.97
C HIS A 98 -21.72 11.47 -13.95
N LEU A 99 -20.82 10.56 -14.35
CA LEU A 99 -19.68 10.22 -13.50
C LEU A 99 -18.76 11.44 -13.28
N SER A 100 -18.67 11.90 -12.03
CA SER A 100 -17.81 13.03 -11.65
C SER A 100 -16.33 12.71 -11.90
N ILE A 101 -15.58 13.70 -12.40
CA ILE A 101 -14.11 13.60 -12.56
C ILE A 101 -13.39 13.23 -11.25
N VAL A 102 -13.95 13.63 -10.10
CA VAL A 102 -13.41 13.28 -8.77
C VAL A 102 -13.58 11.77 -8.50
N VAL A 103 -14.69 11.18 -8.94
CA VAL A 103 -14.93 9.73 -8.79
C VAL A 103 -13.99 8.95 -9.69
N LEU A 104 -13.83 9.36 -10.96
CA LEU A 104 -12.83 8.79 -11.86
C LEU A 104 -11.42 8.85 -11.27
N TYR A 105 -11.06 10.01 -10.73
CA TYR A 105 -9.75 10.22 -10.13
C TYR A 105 -9.54 9.34 -8.89
N ALA A 106 -10.55 9.21 -8.04
CA ALA A 106 -10.53 8.32 -6.89
C ALA A 106 -10.34 6.86 -7.30
N ILE A 107 -10.96 6.42 -8.41
CA ILE A 107 -10.77 5.08 -8.97
C ILE A 107 -9.31 4.89 -9.41
N VAL A 108 -8.74 5.83 -10.16
CA VAL A 108 -7.33 5.76 -10.59
C VAL A 108 -6.38 5.73 -9.40
N LEU A 109 -6.55 6.64 -8.44
CA LEU A 109 -5.79 6.69 -7.19
C LEU A 109 -5.84 5.34 -6.46
N ASN A 110 -7.04 4.80 -6.25
CA ASN A 110 -7.23 3.57 -5.52
C ASN A 110 -6.65 2.35 -6.22
N SER A 111 -6.83 2.23 -7.55
CA SER A 111 -6.20 1.15 -8.32
C SER A 111 -4.69 1.19 -8.15
N LEU A 112 -4.06 2.35 -8.36
CA LEU A 112 -2.61 2.47 -8.26
C LEU A 112 -2.10 2.21 -6.82
N ILE A 113 -2.74 2.81 -5.81
CA ILE A 113 -2.36 2.62 -4.40
C ILE A 113 -2.46 1.13 -4.03
N SER A 114 -3.53 0.45 -4.45
CA SER A 114 -3.75 -0.97 -4.14
C SER A 114 -2.71 -1.84 -4.83
N SER A 115 -2.46 -1.64 -6.13
CA SER A 115 -1.44 -2.39 -6.87
C SER A 115 -0.04 -2.24 -6.27
N ILE A 116 0.35 -1.02 -5.88
CA ILE A 116 1.64 -0.80 -5.21
C ILE A 116 1.70 -1.56 -3.88
N ARG A 117 0.64 -1.49 -3.07
CA ARG A 117 0.61 -2.14 -1.75
C ARG A 117 0.65 -3.66 -1.87
N ASP A 118 -0.15 -4.24 -2.74
CA ASP A 118 -0.27 -5.69 -2.91
C ASP A 118 1.04 -6.31 -3.43
N LEU A 119 1.68 -5.67 -4.40
CA LEU A 119 2.98 -6.09 -4.92
C LEU A 119 4.01 -6.28 -3.79
N HIS A 120 4.17 -5.25 -2.95
CA HIS A 120 5.19 -5.24 -1.90
C HIS A 120 4.80 -6.07 -0.69
N PHE A 121 3.50 -6.21 -0.43
CA PHE A 121 3.03 -7.05 0.64
C PHE A 121 3.15 -8.54 0.31
N ALA A 122 3.02 -8.94 -0.96
CA ALA A 122 3.26 -10.31 -1.40
C ALA A 122 4.67 -10.80 -1.03
N GLU A 123 5.70 -9.95 -1.15
CA GLU A 123 7.06 -10.27 -0.70
C GLU A 123 7.13 -10.49 0.82
N THR A 124 6.39 -9.69 1.58
CA THR A 124 6.32 -9.81 3.03
C THR A 124 5.65 -11.12 3.46
N ILE A 125 4.60 -11.55 2.74
CA ILE A 125 3.97 -12.87 2.94
C ILE A 125 4.94 -14.01 2.64
N ARG A 126 5.72 -13.93 1.56
CA ARG A 126 6.76 -14.93 1.26
C ARG A 126 7.78 -15.03 2.40
N GLU A 127 8.20 -13.91 2.97
CA GLU A 127 9.13 -13.89 4.11
C GLU A 127 8.51 -14.49 5.38
N ILE A 128 7.23 -14.22 5.68
CA ILE A 128 6.51 -14.87 6.79
C ILE A 128 6.49 -16.38 6.60
N LYS A 129 6.05 -16.86 5.43
CA LYS A 129 6.01 -18.30 5.11
C LYS A 129 7.38 -18.96 5.28
N LYS A 130 8.44 -18.31 4.79
CA LYS A 130 9.82 -18.76 4.95
C LYS A 130 10.24 -18.87 6.41
N ARG A 131 9.90 -17.89 7.25
CA ARG A 131 10.25 -17.91 8.69
C ARG A 131 9.46 -18.95 9.48
N VAL A 132 8.19 -19.19 9.14
CA VAL A 132 7.40 -20.28 9.74
C VAL A 132 8.03 -21.63 9.43
N LYS A 133 8.32 -21.92 8.14
CA LYS A 133 8.96 -23.17 7.71
C LYS A 133 10.32 -23.43 8.38
N LYS A 134 11.06 -22.37 8.73
CA LYS A 134 12.33 -22.49 9.47
C LYS A 134 12.18 -22.89 10.95
N ARG A 135 11.02 -22.64 11.55
CA ARG A 135 10.78 -22.84 12.99
C ARG A 135 9.86 -24.02 13.28
N LYS A 136 8.99 -24.39 12.35
CA LYS A 136 8.04 -25.49 12.47
C LYS A 136 7.93 -26.20 11.12
N TYR A 137 8.03 -27.52 11.12
CA TYR A 137 7.71 -28.30 9.92
C TYR A 137 6.20 -28.22 9.69
N THR A 138 5.80 -27.48 8.67
CA THR A 138 4.38 -27.18 8.36
C THR A 138 4.28 -26.99 6.85
N ASN A 139 3.23 -27.56 6.25
CA ASN A 139 3.03 -27.43 4.80
C ASN A 139 2.55 -26.01 4.45
N GLU A 140 2.73 -25.61 3.19
CA GLU A 140 2.42 -24.24 2.78
C GLU A 140 0.93 -23.89 2.87
N ILE A 141 0.06 -24.88 2.64
CA ILE A 141 -1.40 -24.72 2.71
C ILE A 141 -1.83 -24.37 4.14
N GLN A 142 -1.28 -25.05 5.15
CA GLN A 142 -1.57 -24.77 6.56
C GLN A 142 -1.12 -23.37 6.95
N ILE A 143 0.07 -22.94 6.50
CA ILE A 143 0.55 -21.58 6.76
C ILE A 143 -0.38 -20.55 6.10
N GLN A 144 -0.82 -20.81 4.87
CA GLN A 144 -1.77 -19.95 4.17
C GLN A 144 -3.10 -19.87 4.91
N ASN A 145 -3.67 -20.99 5.35
CA ASN A 145 -4.92 -21.01 6.11
C ASN A 145 -4.84 -20.19 7.40
N GLU A 146 -3.73 -20.27 8.14
CA GLU A 146 -3.54 -19.45 9.34
C GLU A 146 -3.37 -17.96 9.01
N LEU A 147 -2.66 -17.64 7.92
CA LEU A 147 -2.59 -16.26 7.43
C LEU A 147 -3.98 -15.74 7.05
N ASP A 148 -4.77 -16.52 6.32
CA ASP A 148 -6.12 -16.18 5.89
C ASP A 148 -7.03 -15.91 7.10
N LYS A 149 -6.93 -16.73 8.16
CA LYS A 149 -7.62 -16.45 9.43
C LYS A 149 -7.23 -15.09 10.01
N LEU A 150 -5.94 -14.78 10.06
CA LEU A 150 -5.46 -13.48 10.56
C LEU A 150 -5.96 -12.31 9.70
N PHE A 151 -6.06 -12.48 8.38
CA PHE A 151 -6.67 -11.47 7.50
C PHE A 151 -8.17 -11.32 7.75
N MET A 152 -8.90 -12.43 7.90
CA MET A 152 -10.35 -12.42 8.14
C MET A 152 -10.71 -11.70 9.44
N VAL A 153 -9.95 -11.95 10.51
CA VAL A 153 -10.16 -11.27 11.81
C VAL A 153 -9.54 -9.87 11.84
N ASN A 154 -8.90 -9.44 10.74
CA ASN A 154 -8.18 -8.17 10.65
C ASN A 154 -7.16 -7.98 11.78
N ASP A 155 -6.30 -8.97 12.00
CA ASP A 155 -5.28 -8.93 13.04
C ASP A 155 -4.45 -7.65 12.97
N ASP A 156 -4.26 -7.02 14.13
CA ASP A 156 -3.58 -5.74 14.23
C ASP A 156 -2.13 -5.79 13.75
N ASN A 157 -1.43 -6.92 13.94
CA ASN A 157 -0.05 -7.08 13.47
C ASN A 157 -0.01 -7.14 11.95
N VAL A 158 -0.97 -7.82 11.32
CA VAL A 158 -1.10 -7.86 9.86
C VAL A 158 -1.39 -6.47 9.32
N SER A 159 -2.36 -5.77 9.91
CA SER A 159 -2.78 -4.44 9.47
C SER A 159 -1.64 -3.41 9.53
N ILE A 160 -0.93 -3.33 10.66
CA ILE A 160 0.18 -2.37 10.76
C ILE A 160 1.38 -2.80 9.92
N LEU A 161 1.64 -4.11 9.76
CA LEU A 161 2.70 -4.60 8.89
C LEU A 161 2.44 -4.21 7.44
N TYR A 162 1.18 -4.23 7.00
CA TYR A 162 0.78 -3.79 5.66
C TYR A 162 1.16 -2.31 5.43
N ASN A 163 0.81 -1.43 6.37
CA ASN A 163 1.12 0.00 6.27
C ASN A 163 2.62 0.31 6.40
N ILE A 164 3.35 -0.40 7.27
CA ILE A 164 4.81 -0.25 7.37
C ILE A 164 5.50 -0.75 6.10
N THR A 165 5.05 -1.87 5.52
CA THR A 165 5.59 -2.40 4.26
C THR A 165 5.41 -1.41 3.12
N TYR A 166 4.26 -0.75 3.09
CA TYR A 166 4.00 0.30 2.13
C TYR A 166 4.92 1.51 2.34
N LEU A 167 5.06 2.00 3.57
CA LEU A 167 5.97 3.12 3.88
C LEU A 167 7.44 2.77 3.56
N ASP A 168 7.89 1.55 3.87
CA ASP A 168 9.24 1.06 3.53
C ASP A 168 9.53 1.24 2.05
N THR A 169 8.60 0.77 1.21
CA THR A 169 8.68 0.86 -0.25
C THR A 169 8.78 2.30 -0.73
N LEU A 170 7.90 3.18 -0.23
CA LEU A 170 7.92 4.59 -0.59
C LEU A 170 9.22 5.26 -0.13
N ALA A 171 9.69 4.94 1.07
CA ALA A 171 10.92 5.48 1.61
C ALA A 171 12.14 5.05 0.79
N GLU A 172 12.21 3.79 0.36
CA GLU A 172 13.26 3.32 -0.55
C GLU A 172 13.19 4.03 -1.90
N SER A 173 12.00 4.12 -2.49
CA SER A 173 11.76 4.74 -3.80
C SER A 173 12.16 6.23 -3.84
N PHE A 174 11.95 6.94 -2.74
CA PHE A 174 12.31 8.35 -2.60
C PHE A 174 13.66 8.58 -1.88
N ASN A 175 14.44 7.52 -1.67
CA ASN A 175 15.78 7.56 -1.06
C ASN A 175 15.83 8.12 0.38
N TYR A 176 14.76 7.96 1.15
CA TYR A 176 14.71 8.25 2.60
C TYR A 176 15.33 7.10 3.40
N LYS A 177 16.65 6.90 3.27
CA LYS A 177 17.39 5.75 3.83
C LYS A 177 17.12 5.49 5.32
N LYS A 178 17.04 6.56 6.14
CA LYS A 178 16.75 6.44 7.58
C LYS A 178 15.36 5.90 7.86
N VAL A 179 14.34 6.39 7.13
CA VAL A 179 12.95 5.93 7.26
C VAL A 179 12.86 4.47 6.82
N ALA A 180 13.40 4.12 5.65
CA ALA A 180 13.43 2.75 5.15
C ALA A 180 14.11 1.78 6.15
N HIS A 181 15.24 2.20 6.75
CA HIS A 181 15.91 1.39 7.78
C HIS A 181 15.02 1.13 8.99
N ILE A 182 14.33 2.16 9.52
CA ILE A 182 13.40 2.01 10.64
C ILE A 182 12.23 1.11 10.23
N CYS A 183 11.66 1.28 9.03
CA CYS A 183 10.60 0.43 8.53
C CYS A 183 11.03 -1.04 8.47
N LYS A 184 12.23 -1.36 8.00
CA LYS A 184 12.76 -2.74 7.97
C LYS A 184 12.83 -3.38 9.36
N ILE A 185 13.26 -2.61 10.37
CA ILE A 185 13.28 -3.08 11.76
C ILE A 185 11.86 -3.39 12.23
N GLN A 186 10.92 -2.47 12.00
CA GLN A 186 9.53 -2.65 12.42
C GLN A 186 8.84 -3.79 11.66
N LYS A 187 9.06 -3.92 10.34
CA LYS A 187 8.60 -5.07 9.53
C LYS A 187 9.06 -6.38 10.15
N SER A 188 10.35 -6.52 10.46
CA SER A 188 10.89 -7.74 11.06
C SER A 188 10.23 -8.06 12.40
N LYS A 189 9.96 -7.05 13.23
CA LYS A 189 9.25 -7.20 14.51
C LYS A 189 7.83 -7.74 14.31
N PHE A 190 7.03 -7.15 13.43
CA PHE A 190 5.65 -7.59 13.20
C PHE A 190 5.57 -8.93 12.47
N ILE A 191 6.48 -9.19 11.50
CA ILE A 191 6.64 -10.50 10.89
C ILE A 191 6.87 -11.56 11.97
N ASN A 192 7.76 -11.32 12.93
CA ASN A 192 8.03 -12.28 14.00
C ASN A 192 6.81 -12.52 14.90
N ARG A 193 5.96 -11.51 15.15
CA ARG A 193 4.71 -11.67 15.90
C ARG A 193 3.72 -12.55 15.15
N ILE A 194 3.51 -12.28 13.85
CA ILE A 194 2.65 -13.10 13.00
C ILE A 194 3.16 -14.54 12.92
N VAL A 195 4.47 -14.73 12.76
CA VAL A 195 5.11 -16.06 12.77
C VAL A 195 4.82 -16.78 14.09
N SER A 196 4.89 -16.11 15.23
CA SER A 196 4.54 -16.69 16.53
C SER A 196 3.06 -17.08 16.61
N LEU A 197 2.15 -16.24 16.12
CA LEU A 197 0.71 -16.55 16.08
C LEU A 197 0.41 -17.78 15.22
N ILE A 198 1.09 -17.96 14.09
CA ILE A 198 0.91 -19.12 13.21
C ILE A 198 1.49 -20.40 13.84
N ILE A 199 2.64 -20.31 14.51
CA ILE A 199 3.32 -21.47 15.10
C ILE A 199 2.60 -21.97 16.35
N SER A 200 2.12 -21.02 17.15
CA SER A 200 1.40 -21.23 18.40
C SER A 200 0.06 -20.50 18.32
N PRO A 201 -0.92 -21.02 17.55
CA PRO A 201 -2.27 -20.49 17.58
C PRO A 201 -2.77 -20.69 19.02
N ASN A 202 -3.05 -19.60 19.73
CA ASN A 202 -3.79 -19.73 20.98
C ASN A 202 -5.17 -20.29 20.61
N ASN A 203 -5.52 -21.45 21.18
CA ASN A 203 -6.87 -22.03 21.09
C ASN A 203 -7.90 -21.05 21.68
#